data_AF-A0A3P1AJX9-F1
#
_entry.id   AF-A0A3P1AJX9-F1
#
_cell.length_a   1.000
_cell.length_b   1.000
_cell.length_c   1.000
_cell.angle_alpha   90.00
_cell.angle_beta   90.00
_cell.angle_gamma   90.00
#
_symmetry.space_group_name_H-M   'P 1'
#
loop_
_entity.id
_entity.type
_entity.pdbx_description
1 polymer ?
#
loop_
_entity_poly.entity_id
_entity_poly.type
_entity_poly.pdbx_seq_one_letter_code
_entity_poly.pdbx_strand_id
1 'polypeptide(L)'
;MKKELIEKFERNRDQVNKFKSIYKDHTEKMKAWNNPAFFDSNVTNERYYNELNRTSMIEYSDEQYDAVKIHNFKLEDFPNLIAGLDSQFNALSLLYNEMLGKYN
;
A
#
# COMPACT_ATOMS: atom_id res chain seq x y z
N MET A 1 2.30 -15.58 16.15
CA MET A 1 1.12 -14.75 15.86
C MET A 1 1.38 -13.25 16.06
N LYS A 2 1.69 -12.74 17.26
CA LYS A 2 2.01 -11.29 17.40
C LYS A 2 3.23 -10.83 16.61
N LYS A 3 4.34 -11.59 16.67
CA LYS A 3 5.53 -11.34 15.85
C LYS A 3 5.20 -11.31 14.35
N GLU A 4 4.46 -12.30 13.88
CA GLU A 4 4.03 -12.39 12.48
C GLU A 4 3.15 -11.22 12.05
N LEU A 5 2.20 -10.78 12.89
CA LEU A 5 1.38 -9.60 12.63
C LEU A 5 2.24 -8.35 12.41
N ILE A 6 3.26 -8.15 13.26
CA ILE A 6 4.19 -7.01 13.16
C ILE A 6 4.99 -7.10 11.86
N GLU A 7 5.55 -8.28 11.54
CA GLU A 7 6.34 -8.50 10.31
C GLU A 7 5.50 -8.27 9.05
N LYS A 8 4.24 -8.73 9.04
CA LYS A 8 3.31 -8.52 7.93
C LYS A 8 2.94 -7.05 7.77
N PHE A 9 2.71 -6.35 8.88
CA PHE A 9 2.43 -4.91 8.85
C PHE A 9 3.62 -4.12 8.29
N GLU A 10 4.83 -4.40 8.77
CA GLU A 10 6.07 -3.77 8.31
C GLU A 10 6.31 -4.02 6.82
N ARG A 11 6.16 -5.27 6.37
CA ARG A 11 6.23 -5.63 4.95
C ARG A 11 5.28 -4.79 4.10
N ASN A 12 4.03 -4.64 4.53
CA ASN A 12 3.03 -3.86 3.79
C ASN A 12 3.38 -2.36 3.79
N ARG A 13 3.83 -1.82 4.92
CA ARG A 13 4.29 -0.43 5.04
C ARG A 13 5.41 -0.14 4.03
N ASP A 14 6.42 -1.00 3.97
CA ASP A 14 7.54 -0.86 3.05
C ASP A 14 7.08 -0.92 1.60
N GLN A 15 6.16 -1.83 1.29
CA GLN A 15 5.61 -1.98 -0.05
C GLN A 15 4.82 -0.73 -0.48
N VAL A 16 3.97 -0.18 0.38
CA VAL A 16 3.21 1.05 0.10
C VAL A 16 4.16 2.20 -0.18
N ASN A 17 5.19 2.38 0.64
CA ASN A 17 6.16 3.45 0.46
C ASN A 17 6.95 3.29 -0.85
N LYS A 18 7.38 2.07 -1.17
CA LYS A 18 8.08 1.76 -2.43
C LYS A 18 7.19 2.00 -3.64
N PHE A 19 5.96 1.49 -3.63
CA PHE A 19 4.99 1.67 -4.71
C PHE A 19 4.68 3.15 -4.93
N LYS A 20 4.44 3.91 -3.86
CA LYS A 20 4.19 5.34 -3.90
C LYS A 20 5.31 6.11 -4.60
N SER A 21 6.57 5.84 -4.25
CA SER A 21 7.72 6.49 -4.89
C SER A 21 7.78 6.19 -6.38
N ILE A 22 7.65 4.92 -6.75
CA ILE A 22 7.75 4.48 -8.16
C ILE A 22 6.59 5.03 -8.98
N TYR A 23 5.38 5.04 -8.43
CA TYR A 23 4.21 5.61 -9.07
C TYR A 23 4.38 7.10 -9.35
N LYS A 24 4.89 7.86 -8.36
CA LYS A 24 5.19 9.30 -8.53
C LYS A 24 6.17 9.53 -9.67
N ASP A 25 7.34 8.89 -9.60
CA ASP A 25 8.40 9.06 -10.59
C ASP A 25 7.89 8.71 -12.00
N HIS A 26 7.10 7.64 -12.08
CA HIS A 26 6.45 7.22 -13.31
C HIS A 26 5.50 8.30 -13.86
N THR A 27 4.56 8.79 -13.04
CA THR A 27 3.58 9.80 -13.47
C THR A 27 4.25 11.12 -13.86
N GLU A 28 5.30 11.53 -13.15
CA GLU A 28 6.10 12.73 -13.48
C GLU A 28 6.81 12.57 -14.82
N LYS A 29 7.49 11.44 -15.04
CA LYS A 29 8.20 11.15 -16.30
C LYS A 29 7.27 11.18 -17.51
N MET A 30 6.05 10.67 -17.36
CA MET A 30 5.04 10.65 -18.43
C MET A 30 4.23 11.95 -18.54
N LYS A 31 4.41 12.90 -17.61
CA LYS A 31 3.58 14.11 -17.49
C LYS A 31 2.07 13.78 -17.47
N ALA A 32 1.71 12.72 -16.76
CA ALA A 32 0.39 12.07 -16.86
C ALA A 32 -0.52 12.35 -15.65
N TRP A 33 -0.23 13.33 -14.81
CA TRP A 33 -0.98 13.61 -13.57
C TRP A 33 -2.49 13.73 -13.77
N ASN A 34 -2.90 14.38 -14.86
CA ASN A 34 -4.31 14.58 -15.21
C ASN A 34 -4.94 13.44 -16.03
N ASN A 35 -4.15 12.44 -16.44
CA ASN A 35 -4.66 11.28 -17.15
C ASN A 35 -5.36 10.33 -16.16
N PRO A 36 -6.29 9.49 -16.64
CA PRO A 36 -6.84 8.39 -15.84
C PRO A 36 -5.74 7.50 -15.24
N ALA A 37 -5.89 7.14 -13.97
CA ALA A 37 -5.01 6.19 -13.28
C ALA A 37 -5.25 4.74 -13.75
N PHE A 38 -6.49 4.44 -14.15
CA PHE A 38 -6.91 3.14 -14.67
C PHE A 38 -7.75 3.34 -15.93
N PHE A 39 -7.70 2.36 -16.84
CA PHE A 39 -8.30 2.46 -18.18
C PHE A 39 -9.81 2.80 -18.14
N ASP A 40 -10.55 2.23 -17.19
CA ASP A 40 -12.00 2.43 -17.04
C ASP A 40 -12.37 3.35 -15.87
N SER A 41 -11.43 4.16 -15.37
CA SER A 41 -11.65 5.00 -14.18
C SER A 41 -11.64 6.49 -14.51
N ASN A 42 -12.54 7.21 -13.85
CA ASN A 42 -12.57 8.67 -13.75
C ASN A 42 -11.66 9.23 -12.65
N VAL A 43 -10.83 8.39 -12.02
CA VAL A 43 -9.79 8.80 -11.07
C VAL A 43 -8.52 9.17 -11.84
N THR A 44 -8.01 10.38 -11.63
CA THR A 44 -6.74 10.82 -12.21
C THR A 44 -5.54 10.22 -11.47
N ASN A 45 -4.39 10.14 -12.12
CA ASN A 45 -3.14 9.71 -11.48
C ASN A 45 -2.82 10.57 -10.23
N GLU A 46 -3.08 11.87 -10.27
CA GLU A 46 -2.94 12.76 -9.11
C GLU A 46 -3.84 12.35 -7.95
N ARG A 47 -5.13 12.11 -8.21
CA ARG A 47 -6.07 11.72 -7.16
C ARG A 47 -5.69 10.37 -6.54
N TYR A 48 -5.28 9.41 -7.37
CA TYR A 48 -4.83 8.11 -6.88
C TYR A 48 -3.54 8.22 -6.06
N TYR A 49 -2.56 9.01 -6.52
CA TYR A 49 -1.33 9.27 -5.77
C TYR A 49 -1.60 9.92 -4.41
N ASN A 50 -2.51 10.89 -4.36
CA ASN A 50 -2.90 11.52 -3.10
C ASN A 50 -3.51 10.50 -2.12
N GLU A 51 -4.29 9.54 -2.62
CA GLU A 51 -4.83 8.47 -1.79
C GLU A 51 -3.72 7.51 -1.30
N LEU A 52 -2.79 7.10 -2.17
CA LEU A 52 -1.61 6.33 -1.76
C LEU A 52 -0.81 7.06 -0.69
N ASN A 53 -0.63 8.37 -0.85
CA ASN A 53 0.09 9.18 0.13
C ASN A 53 -0.67 9.23 1.46
N ARG A 54 -1.99 9.44 1.43
CA ARG A 54 -2.86 9.38 2.62
C ARG A 54 -2.74 8.02 3.32
N THR A 55 -2.87 6.91 2.59
CA THR A 55 -2.74 5.55 3.13
C THR A 55 -1.37 5.34 3.78
N SER A 56 -0.29 5.79 3.13
CA SER A 56 1.07 5.69 3.70
C SER A 56 1.23 6.50 4.99
N MET A 57 0.56 7.65 5.11
CA MET A 57 0.69 8.57 6.24
C MET A 57 -0.26 8.26 7.40
N ILE A 58 -1.37 7.56 7.14
CA ILE A 58 -2.40 7.30 8.16
C ILE A 58 -2.39 5.83 8.54
N GLU A 59 -2.64 4.94 7.58
CA GLU A 59 -2.84 3.50 7.82
C GLU A 59 -1.51 2.78 8.09
N TYR A 60 -0.43 3.24 7.47
CA TYR A 60 0.93 2.71 7.65
C TYR A 60 1.89 3.71 8.33
N SER A 61 1.31 4.58 9.16
CA SER A 61 2.06 5.54 9.99
C SER A 61 2.94 4.85 11.03
N ASP A 62 3.90 5.60 11.58
CA ASP A 62 4.70 5.16 12.72
C ASP A 62 3.81 4.91 13.95
N GLU A 63 2.80 5.75 14.17
CA GLU A 63 1.85 5.60 15.26
C GLU A 63 1.05 4.30 15.14
N GLN A 64 0.61 3.93 13.94
CA GLN A 64 -0.08 2.64 13.72
C GLN A 64 0.88 1.46 13.88
N TYR A 65 2.13 1.58 13.40
CA TYR A 65 3.13 0.55 13.58
C TYR A 65 3.43 0.29 15.07
N ASP A 66 3.59 1.36 15.85
CA ASP A 66 3.78 1.27 17.29
C ASP A 66 2.52 0.73 17.98
N ALA A 67 1.32 1.13 17.55
CA ALA A 67 0.08 0.55 18.04
C ALA A 67 0.04 -0.97 17.85
N VAL A 68 0.41 -1.49 16.67
CA VAL A 68 0.46 -2.95 16.42
C VAL A 68 1.44 -3.67 17.35
N LYS A 69 2.57 -3.02 17.71
CA LYS A 69 3.55 -3.59 18.64
C LYS A 69 3.06 -3.64 20.07
N ILE A 70 2.40 -2.59 20.55
CA ILE A 70 2.02 -2.46 21.97
C ILE A 70 0.63 -3.03 22.25
N HIS A 71 -0.27 -3.04 21.27
CA HIS A 71 -1.65 -3.44 21.47
C HIS A 71 -1.75 -4.95 21.80
N ASN A 72 -2.69 -5.27 22.69
CA ASN A 72 -2.97 -6.63 23.10
C ASN A 72 -4.23 -7.12 22.38
N PHE A 73 -4.03 -7.62 21.17
CA PHE A 73 -5.07 -8.30 20.39
C PHE A 73 -5.46 -9.61 21.07
N LYS A 74 -6.73 -10.00 20.94
CA LYS A 74 -7.14 -11.34 21.38
C LYS A 74 -6.54 -12.38 20.46
N LEU A 75 -6.30 -13.58 21.01
CA LEU A 75 -5.67 -14.65 20.26
C LEU A 75 -6.47 -15.02 19.01
N GLU A 76 -7.81 -14.99 19.09
CA GLU A 76 -8.72 -15.29 17.98
C GLU A 76 -8.69 -14.26 16.84
N ASP A 77 -8.19 -13.04 17.07
CA ASP A 77 -8.21 -11.97 16.06
C ASP A 77 -7.02 -12.07 15.09
N PHE A 78 -5.91 -12.66 15.51
CA PHE A 78 -4.66 -12.71 14.73
C PHE A 78 -4.82 -13.30 13.32
N PRO A 79 -5.52 -14.43 13.11
CA PRO A 79 -5.65 -15.00 11.77
C PRO A 79 -6.32 -14.04 10.78
N ASN A 80 -7.38 -13.34 11.21
CA ASN A 80 -8.11 -12.39 10.37
C ASN A 80 -7.26 -11.16 10.05
N LEU A 81 -6.53 -10.63 11.04
CA LEU A 81 -5.64 -9.49 10.85
C LEU A 81 -4.50 -9.82 9.87
N ILE A 82 -3.87 -10.99 10.04
CA ILE A 82 -2.80 -11.45 9.15
C ILE A 82 -3.32 -11.68 7.73
N ALA A 83 -4.48 -12.34 7.58
CA ALA A 83 -5.11 -12.56 6.27
C ALA A 83 -5.46 -11.24 5.57
N GLY A 84 -5.93 -10.25 6.32
CA GLY A 84 -6.18 -8.89 5.81
C GLY A 84 -4.90 -8.25 5.27
N LEU A 85 -3.81 -8.30 6.03
CA LEU A 85 -2.51 -7.77 5.60
C LEU A 85 -1.97 -8.51 4.36
N ASP A 86 -2.11 -9.83 4.28
CA ASP A 86 -1.71 -10.59 3.10
C ASP A 86 -2.54 -10.25 1.86
N SER A 87 -3.86 -10.06 2.02
CA SER A 87 -4.73 -9.62 0.92
C SER A 87 -4.32 -8.24 0.38
N GLN A 88 -4.05 -7.28 1.27
CA GLN A 88 -3.60 -5.93 0.90
C GLN A 88 -2.24 -5.97 0.17
N PHE A 89 -1.29 -6.77 0.68
CA PHE A 89 0.02 -6.95 0.05
C PHE A 89 -0.09 -7.51 -1.38
N ASN A 90 -0.92 -8.54 -1.55
CA ASN A 90 -1.11 -9.18 -2.85
C ASN A 90 -1.77 -8.24 -3.85
N ALA A 91 -2.80 -7.49 -3.42
CA ALA A 91 -3.47 -6.50 -4.27
C ALA A 91 -2.51 -5.41 -4.74
N LEU A 92 -1.70 -4.85 -3.84
CA LEU A 92 -0.72 -3.84 -4.19
C LEU A 92 0.42 -4.41 -5.07
N SER A 93 0.82 -5.66 -4.84
CA SER A 93 1.83 -6.34 -5.65
C SER A 93 1.38 -6.50 -7.10
N LEU A 94 0.10 -6.83 -7.30
CA LEU A 94 -0.47 -6.95 -8.63
C LEU A 94 -0.40 -5.62 -9.37
N LEU A 95 -0.87 -4.53 -8.74
CA LEU A 95 -0.80 -3.18 -9.32
C LEU A 95 0.63 -2.73 -9.61
N TYR A 96 1.57 -3.06 -8.72
CA TYR A 96 2.99 -2.79 -8.92
C TYR A 96 3.56 -3.53 -10.13
N ASN A 97 3.26 -4.82 -10.25
CA ASN A 97 3.72 -5.63 -11.37
C ASN A 97 3.07 -5.21 -12.69
N GLU A 98 1.79 -4.82 -12.68
CA GLU A 98 1.12 -4.26 -13.86
C GLU A 98 1.76 -2.93 -14.29
N MET A 99 2.13 -2.08 -13.32
CA MET A 99 2.86 -0.85 -13.61
C MET A 99 4.20 -1.21 -14.28
N LEU A 100 5.04 -2.04 -13.66
CA LEU A 100 6.34 -2.42 -14.22
C LEU A 100 6.25 -3.18 -15.56
N GLY A 101 5.26 -4.05 -15.70
CA GLY A 101 5.04 -4.87 -16.90
C GLY A 101 4.59 -4.07 -18.12
N LYS A 102 3.97 -2.90 -17.92
CA LYS A 102 3.75 -1.91 -19.00
C LYS A 102 5.05 -1.22 -19.47
N TYR A 103 6.19 -1.46 -18.82
CA TYR A 103 7.50 -0.85 -19.12
C TYR A 103 8.59 -1.81 -19.63
N ASN A 104 8.25 -3.09 -19.88
CA ASN A 104 9.09 -4.01 -20.65
C ASN A 104 8.56 -4.13 -22.08
#